data_AF-X1USZ6-F1
#
_entry.id   AF-X1USZ6-F1
#
_cell.length_a   1.000
_cell.length_b   1.000
_cell.length_c   1.000
_cell.angle_alpha   90.00
_cell.angle_beta   90.00
_cell.angle_gamma   90.00
#
_symmetry.space_group_name_H-M   'P 1'
#
loop_
_entity.id
_entity.type
_entity.pdbx_description
1 polymer ?
#
loop_
_entity_poly.entity_id
_entity_poly.type
_entity_poly.pdbx_seq_one_letter_code
_entity_poly.pdbx_strand_id
1 'polypeptide(L)'
;AGGGAGDLTLSRDMFYNNLTVTAGDTITTNGYRIFVKETLTNNGIIDNSGGNGGNGGNANGGGGSAGAAGIQSPSGSIGKGGAGGAGAAGRKGNYPGYSGSTAASAAPSLAGKGGNGGGGGGSNSQTPGSGGNGGTNTAPTAAKGGFLSIPFAIILKEIETTVAKINGGSGGGGGGAGAAHDSSDSTGGGGGGGGGGGVIMIIAKEL
;
A
#
# COMPACT_ATOMS: atom_id res chain seq x y z
N ALA A 1 19.01 26.33 -17.84
CA ALA A 1 18.98 26.38 -16.36
C ALA A 1 18.06 25.24 -15.91
N GLY A 2 18.66 24.13 -15.45
CA GLY A 2 17.91 22.99 -14.93
C GLY A 2 17.50 23.27 -13.49
N GLY A 3 16.29 23.78 -13.29
CA GLY A 3 15.65 23.70 -11.99
C GLY A 3 15.20 22.26 -11.78
N GLY A 4 15.55 21.67 -10.63
CA GLY A 4 14.93 20.41 -10.20
C GLY A 4 13.41 20.55 -10.24
N ALA A 5 12.71 19.45 -10.52
CA ALA A 5 11.26 19.46 -10.66
C ALA A 5 10.54 19.91 -9.38
N GLY A 6 11.24 19.92 -8.23
CA GLY A 6 10.60 19.96 -6.91
C GLY A 6 9.74 18.71 -6.72
N ASP A 7 8.96 18.67 -5.65
CA ASP A 7 7.96 17.63 -5.48
C ASP A 7 6.82 17.85 -6.48
N LEU A 8 6.66 16.92 -7.43
CA LEU A 8 5.65 16.97 -8.49
C LEU A 8 4.64 15.83 -8.32
N THR A 9 3.39 16.17 -8.06
CA THR A 9 2.29 15.19 -8.09
C THR A 9 1.54 15.26 -9.41
N LEU A 10 1.48 14.14 -10.14
CA LEU A 10 0.76 14.09 -11.42
C LEU A 10 -0.75 14.10 -11.20
N SER A 11 -1.46 14.80 -12.09
CA SER A 11 -2.94 14.82 -12.16
C SER A 11 -3.48 14.29 -13.48
N ARG A 12 -2.59 13.82 -14.36
CA ARG A 12 -2.86 13.27 -15.69
C ARG A 12 -1.62 12.55 -16.20
N ASP A 13 -1.76 11.79 -17.29
CA ASP A 13 -0.61 11.26 -18.02
C ASP A 13 0.24 12.41 -18.57
N MET A 14 1.56 12.29 -18.46
CA MET A 14 2.51 13.34 -18.84
C MET A 14 3.38 12.90 -20.02
N PHE A 15 3.66 13.85 -20.91
CA PHE A 15 4.42 13.65 -22.13
C PHE A 15 5.56 14.68 -22.20
N TYR A 16 6.79 14.19 -22.22
CA TYR A 16 8.00 15.00 -22.23
C TYR A 16 8.85 14.72 -23.46
N ASN A 17 9.57 15.72 -23.97
CA ASN A 17 10.63 15.47 -24.96
C ASN A 17 11.83 14.81 -24.29
N ASN A 18 12.30 15.39 -23.19
CA ASN A 18 13.30 14.86 -22.27
C ASN A 18 12.80 15.10 -20.84
N LEU A 19 13.15 14.22 -19.90
CA LEU A 19 12.83 14.39 -18.49
C LEU A 19 14.08 14.14 -17.65
N THR A 20 14.42 15.07 -16.77
CA THR A 20 15.45 14.88 -15.74
C THR A 20 14.80 14.99 -14.38
N VAL A 21 14.89 13.94 -13.57
CA VAL A 21 14.52 13.96 -12.16
C VAL A 21 15.81 14.17 -11.38
N THR A 22 15.95 15.29 -10.69
CA THR A 22 17.20 15.64 -10.01
C THR A 22 17.27 14.92 -8.66
N ALA A 23 18.48 14.72 -8.13
CA ALA A 23 18.64 14.22 -6.78
C ALA A 23 17.93 15.13 -5.78
N GLY A 24 17.12 14.52 -4.91
CA GLY A 24 16.26 15.23 -3.94
C GLY A 24 14.86 15.57 -4.45
N ASP A 25 14.59 15.46 -5.75
CA ASP A 25 13.23 15.62 -6.30
C ASP A 25 12.43 14.31 -6.20
N THR A 26 11.12 14.43 -5.97
CA THR A 26 10.17 13.32 -6.06
C THR A 26 9.05 13.61 -7.07
N ILE A 27 8.84 12.71 -8.03
CA ILE A 27 7.63 12.68 -8.85
C ILE A 27 6.66 11.65 -8.28
N THR A 28 5.59 12.10 -7.64
CA THR A 28 4.46 11.24 -7.24
C THR A 28 3.54 11.03 -8.44
N THR A 29 3.57 9.83 -9.01
CA THR A 29 2.83 9.50 -10.23
C THR A 29 1.32 9.46 -10.04
N ASN A 30 0.83 9.23 -8.82
CA ASN A 30 -0.61 9.22 -8.50
C ASN A 30 -1.42 8.27 -9.44
N GLY A 31 -0.77 7.19 -9.89
CA GLY A 31 -1.32 6.26 -10.86
C GLY A 31 -1.48 6.82 -12.28
N TYR A 32 -0.64 7.76 -12.71
CA TYR A 32 -0.54 8.24 -14.10
C TYR A 32 0.77 7.81 -14.76
N ARG A 33 0.76 7.77 -16.09
CA ARG A 33 1.88 7.32 -16.92
C ARG A 33 2.81 8.47 -17.27
N ILE A 34 4.08 8.15 -17.47
CA ILE A 34 5.10 9.09 -17.95
C ILE A 34 5.59 8.59 -19.31
N PHE A 35 5.45 9.44 -20.33
CA PHE A 35 5.99 9.24 -21.66
C PHE A 35 7.13 10.23 -21.89
N VAL A 36 8.28 9.74 -22.31
CA VAL A 36 9.46 10.53 -22.64
C VAL A 36 9.91 10.15 -24.05
N LYS A 37 9.92 11.12 -24.95
CA LYS A 37 10.21 10.88 -26.37
C LYS A 37 11.66 10.45 -26.59
N GLU A 38 12.59 11.14 -25.96
CA GLU A 38 14.03 10.88 -26.05
C GLU A 38 14.53 10.31 -24.70
N THR A 39 15.24 11.10 -23.90
CA THR A 39 15.95 10.61 -22.73
C THR A 39 15.22 10.92 -21.41
N LEU A 40 15.07 9.90 -20.57
CA LEU A 40 14.81 10.04 -19.14
C LEU A 40 16.15 9.93 -18.40
N THR A 41 16.52 10.94 -17.61
CA THR A 41 17.62 10.84 -16.65
C THR A 41 17.06 10.89 -15.24
N ASN A 42 17.08 9.77 -14.51
CA ASN A 42 16.55 9.72 -13.16
C ASN A 42 17.66 9.65 -12.11
N ASN A 43 17.86 10.76 -11.38
CA ASN A 43 18.74 10.84 -10.21
C ASN A 43 17.96 11.03 -8.91
N GLY A 44 16.62 11.05 -8.96
CA GLY A 44 15.73 11.27 -7.82
C GLY A 44 14.76 10.10 -7.61
N ILE A 45 13.55 10.41 -7.13
CA ILE A 45 12.51 9.41 -6.83
C ILE A 45 11.32 9.56 -7.79
N ILE A 46 10.85 8.44 -8.33
CA ILE A 46 9.54 8.35 -8.98
C ILE A 46 8.70 7.40 -8.12
N ASP A 47 7.63 7.92 -7.53
CA ASP A 47 6.87 7.24 -6.48
C ASP A 47 5.42 6.94 -6.90
N ASN A 48 4.91 5.81 -6.41
CA ASN A 48 3.49 5.50 -6.37
C ASN A 48 3.17 4.64 -5.14
N SER A 49 3.86 4.88 -4.03
CA SER A 49 3.71 4.08 -2.82
C SER A 49 2.31 4.24 -2.20
N GLY A 50 1.91 3.24 -1.42
CA GLY A 50 0.78 3.39 -0.51
C GLY A 50 1.20 4.14 0.74
N GLY A 51 0.22 4.62 1.51
CA GLY A 51 0.46 5.28 2.79
C GLY A 51 0.87 4.30 3.90
N ASN A 52 1.64 4.80 4.85
CA ASN A 52 2.01 4.06 6.06
C ASN A 52 0.78 3.74 6.91
N GLY A 53 0.83 2.62 7.63
CA GLY A 53 -0.12 2.35 8.71
C GLY A 53 0.13 3.28 9.90
N GLY A 54 -0.94 3.62 10.62
CA GLY A 54 -0.86 4.43 11.82
C GLY A 54 -0.36 3.63 13.03
N ASN A 55 0.27 4.32 13.99
CA ASN A 55 0.69 3.70 15.24
C ASN A 55 -0.53 3.31 16.10
N GLY A 56 -0.42 2.20 16.82
CA GLY A 56 -1.36 1.87 17.89
C GLY A 56 -1.16 2.82 19.09
N GLY A 57 -2.24 3.12 19.79
CA GLY A 57 -2.22 3.98 20.97
C GLY A 57 -1.74 3.24 22.22
N ASN A 58 -1.06 3.96 23.11
CA ASN A 58 -0.76 3.48 24.46
C ASN A 58 -2.04 3.37 25.29
N ALA A 59 -2.04 2.49 26.28
CA ALA A 59 -3.07 2.48 27.31
C ALA A 59 -2.88 3.67 28.26
N ASN A 60 -3.96 4.42 28.54
CA ASN A 60 -3.95 5.53 29.50
C ASN A 60 -5.26 5.55 30.30
N GLY A 61 -5.36 4.68 31.31
CA GLY A 61 -6.57 4.51 32.13
C GLY A 61 -7.72 3.74 31.46
N GLY A 62 -7.64 3.56 30.14
CA GLY A 62 -8.46 2.69 29.30
C GLY A 62 -7.63 2.07 28.16
N GLY A 63 -8.26 1.26 27.32
CA GLY A 63 -7.62 0.60 26.17
C GLY A 63 -7.07 1.60 25.15
N GLY A 64 -5.88 1.32 24.61
CA GLY A 64 -5.25 2.15 23.58
C GLY A 64 -6.03 2.16 22.25
N SER A 65 -5.90 3.24 21.47
CA SER A 65 -6.58 3.33 20.16
C SER A 65 -5.98 2.37 19.13
N ALA A 66 -6.81 1.90 18.19
CA ALA A 66 -6.33 1.19 17.01
C ALA A 66 -5.49 2.10 16.11
N GLY A 67 -4.40 1.58 15.54
CA GLY A 67 -3.68 2.23 14.46
C GLY A 67 -4.50 2.25 13.18
N ALA A 68 -4.55 3.40 12.49
CA ALA A 68 -5.28 3.56 11.24
C ALA A 68 -4.66 2.69 10.12
N ALA A 69 -5.50 2.16 9.23
CA ALA A 69 -5.02 1.48 8.02
C ALA A 69 -4.24 2.44 7.12
N GLY A 70 -3.15 1.95 6.51
CA GLY A 70 -2.45 2.68 5.47
C GLY A 70 -3.32 2.84 4.22
N ILE A 71 -3.33 4.05 3.67
CA ILE A 71 -4.12 4.38 2.47
C ILE A 71 -3.51 3.67 1.26
N GLN A 72 -4.35 3.13 0.38
CA GLN A 72 -3.89 2.57 -0.90
C GLN A 72 -3.24 3.64 -1.79
N SER A 73 -2.32 3.26 -2.67
CA SER A 73 -1.89 4.17 -3.72
C SER A 73 -3.05 4.53 -4.67
N PRO A 74 -3.05 5.70 -5.31
CA PRO A 74 -4.20 6.16 -6.10
C PRO A 74 -4.36 5.45 -7.46
N SER A 75 -5.57 5.52 -8.02
CA SER A 75 -5.89 5.01 -9.37
C SER A 75 -6.10 6.19 -10.31
N GLY A 76 -5.04 6.62 -11.01
CA GLY A 76 -5.12 7.62 -12.07
C GLY A 76 -5.55 6.99 -13.40
N SER A 77 -4.68 6.98 -14.40
CA SER A 77 -4.87 6.24 -15.66
C SER A 77 -4.60 4.73 -15.53
N ILE A 78 -3.82 4.31 -14.53
CA ILE A 78 -3.43 2.90 -14.29
C ILE A 78 -3.93 2.43 -12.91
N GLY A 79 -3.68 1.17 -12.56
CA GLY A 79 -4.25 0.54 -11.37
C GLY A 79 -3.62 1.01 -10.06
N LYS A 80 -4.42 0.89 -8.99
CA LYS A 80 -4.06 1.26 -7.61
C LYS A 80 -3.44 0.10 -6.84
N GLY A 81 -2.93 0.36 -5.65
CA GLY A 81 -2.66 -0.67 -4.65
C GLY A 81 -3.91 -1.02 -3.82
N GLY A 82 -3.73 -1.92 -2.84
CA GLY A 82 -4.72 -2.24 -1.81
C GLY A 82 -4.51 -1.44 -0.53
N ALA A 83 -5.58 -1.10 0.19
CA ALA A 83 -5.46 -0.47 1.52
C ALA A 83 -4.94 -1.48 2.57
N GLY A 84 -4.23 -0.98 3.57
CA GLY A 84 -3.82 -1.79 4.72
C GLY A 84 -4.98 -2.20 5.62
N GLY A 85 -4.71 -3.06 6.59
CA GLY A 85 -5.64 -3.39 7.67
C GLY A 85 -5.48 -2.43 8.85
N ALA A 86 -6.59 -2.04 9.48
CA ALA A 86 -6.52 -1.30 10.74
C ALA A 86 -6.00 -2.20 11.87
N GLY A 87 -5.24 -1.62 12.80
CA GLY A 87 -4.87 -2.32 14.03
C GLY A 87 -6.08 -2.59 14.92
N ALA A 88 -5.91 -3.40 15.95
CA ALA A 88 -6.96 -3.62 16.94
C ALA A 88 -6.89 -2.58 18.07
N ALA A 89 -8.03 -2.18 18.63
CA ALA A 89 -8.03 -1.35 19.83
C ALA A 89 -7.58 -2.16 21.06
N GLY A 90 -6.89 -1.52 21.99
CA GLY A 90 -6.64 -2.08 23.32
C GLY A 90 -7.92 -2.17 24.15
N ARG A 91 -7.83 -2.84 25.29
CA ARG A 91 -8.95 -3.00 26.24
C ARG A 91 -8.48 -2.74 27.66
N LYS A 92 -9.43 -2.44 28.54
CA LYS A 92 -9.24 -2.45 29.98
C LYS A 92 -9.87 -3.70 30.55
N GLY A 93 -9.17 -4.35 31.45
CA GLY A 93 -9.62 -5.50 32.21
C GLY A 93 -9.23 -6.85 31.63
N ASN A 94 -9.55 -7.92 32.36
CA ASN A 94 -9.09 -9.29 32.12
C ASN A 94 -9.75 -9.92 30.87
N TYR A 95 -9.28 -9.51 29.69
CA TYR A 95 -9.77 -9.95 28.40
C TYR A 95 -8.62 -10.32 27.46
N PRO A 96 -8.84 -11.26 26.53
CA PRO A 96 -7.93 -11.48 25.42
C PRO A 96 -7.82 -10.22 24.54
N GLY A 97 -6.67 -10.08 23.88
CA GLY A 97 -6.45 -9.00 22.93
C GLY A 97 -7.31 -9.16 21.68
N TYR A 98 -7.76 -8.05 21.10
CA TYR A 98 -8.45 -8.07 19.82
C TYR A 98 -7.48 -8.30 18.66
N SER A 99 -7.92 -9.05 17.65
CA SER A 99 -7.14 -9.23 16.42
C SER A 99 -7.16 -7.98 15.54
N GLY A 100 -6.05 -7.74 14.83
CA GLY A 100 -5.98 -6.72 13.79
C GLY A 100 -6.84 -7.10 12.56
N SER A 101 -7.20 -6.10 11.77
CA SER A 101 -8.01 -6.30 10.56
C SER A 101 -7.19 -6.84 9.40
N THR A 102 -7.81 -7.65 8.55
CA THR A 102 -7.24 -8.07 7.27
C THR A 102 -7.14 -6.88 6.31
N ALA A 103 -6.14 -6.91 5.43
CA ALA A 103 -5.94 -5.87 4.44
C ALA A 103 -6.63 -6.16 3.10
N ALA A 104 -6.76 -5.15 2.27
CA ALA A 104 -7.39 -5.29 0.97
C ALA A 104 -6.49 -6.04 -0.02
N SER A 105 -7.06 -7.06 -0.67
CA SER A 105 -6.45 -7.78 -1.79
C SER A 105 -6.38 -6.94 -3.07
N ALA A 106 -5.46 -7.28 -3.96
CA ALA A 106 -5.34 -6.67 -5.28
C ALA A 106 -5.53 -7.72 -6.40
N ALA A 107 -6.48 -7.46 -7.29
CA ALA A 107 -6.76 -8.31 -8.45
C ALA A 107 -7.29 -7.45 -9.61
N PRO A 108 -6.84 -7.66 -10.86
CA PRO A 108 -5.61 -8.37 -11.22
C PRO A 108 -4.37 -7.62 -10.70
N SER A 109 -3.32 -8.31 -10.26
CA SER A 109 -2.08 -7.69 -9.77
C SER A 109 -0.84 -8.49 -10.16
N LEU A 110 0.23 -7.79 -10.54
CA LEU A 110 1.56 -8.40 -10.80
C LEU A 110 2.56 -8.15 -9.66
N ALA A 111 2.11 -7.49 -8.60
CA ALA A 111 2.97 -7.10 -7.49
C ALA A 111 2.98 -8.14 -6.36
N GLY A 112 3.67 -7.82 -5.26
CA GLY A 112 3.76 -8.67 -4.07
C GLY A 112 2.54 -8.57 -3.16
N LYS A 113 2.21 -9.69 -2.48
CA LYS A 113 1.20 -9.74 -1.42
C LYS A 113 1.65 -8.93 -0.21
N GLY A 114 0.70 -8.36 0.53
CA GLY A 114 0.96 -7.71 1.80
C GLY A 114 1.45 -8.68 2.87
N GLY A 115 2.23 -8.14 3.81
CA GLY A 115 2.62 -8.85 5.03
C GLY A 115 1.45 -8.99 6.00
N ASN A 116 1.47 -10.04 6.82
CA ASN A 116 0.56 -10.13 7.97
C ASN A 116 0.97 -9.12 9.04
N GLY A 117 0.00 -8.64 9.82
CA GLY A 117 0.29 -7.82 10.99
C GLY A 117 0.97 -8.62 12.11
N GLY A 118 1.65 -7.92 13.01
CA GLY A 118 2.19 -8.52 14.23
C GLY A 118 1.10 -8.86 15.25
N GLY A 119 1.31 -9.92 16.04
CA GLY A 119 0.47 -10.17 17.22
C GLY A 119 0.73 -9.14 18.32
N GLY A 120 -0.24 -8.99 19.22
CA GLY A 120 -0.08 -8.17 20.43
C GLY A 120 0.81 -8.84 21.48
N GLY A 121 1.14 -8.09 22.54
CA GLY A 121 1.81 -8.63 23.72
C GLY A 121 0.86 -9.50 24.55
N GLY A 122 1.29 -10.69 24.94
CA GLY A 122 0.51 -11.60 25.80
C GLY A 122 0.66 -11.29 27.29
N SER A 123 -0.23 -11.85 28.10
CA SER A 123 -0.09 -11.95 29.55
C SER A 123 -0.07 -13.42 29.97
N ASN A 124 0.30 -13.73 31.21
CA ASN A 124 0.28 -15.11 31.71
C ASN A 124 -1.14 -15.73 31.75
N SER A 125 -2.19 -14.92 31.64
CA SER A 125 -3.58 -15.36 31.82
C SER A 125 -4.47 -15.16 30.60
N GLN A 126 -4.02 -14.40 29.58
CA GLN A 126 -4.83 -14.10 28.41
C GLN A 126 -4.01 -14.17 27.12
N THR A 127 -4.67 -14.61 26.04
CA THR A 127 -4.05 -14.67 24.71
C THR A 127 -3.97 -13.27 24.10
N PRO A 128 -2.84 -12.93 23.45
CA PRO A 128 -2.73 -11.69 22.70
C PRO A 128 -3.65 -11.73 21.47
N GLY A 129 -4.01 -10.53 21.00
CA GLY A 129 -4.66 -10.39 19.71
C GLY A 129 -3.73 -10.85 18.59
N SER A 130 -4.23 -11.63 17.64
CA SER A 130 -3.46 -11.97 16.45
C SER A 130 -3.34 -10.77 15.51
N GLY A 131 -2.30 -10.73 14.69
CA GLY A 131 -2.27 -9.81 13.56
C GLY A 131 -3.29 -10.20 12.50
N GLY A 132 -3.80 -9.21 11.78
CA GLY A 132 -4.61 -9.42 10.59
C GLY A 132 -3.79 -9.95 9.42
N ASN A 133 -4.41 -10.71 8.54
CA ASN A 133 -3.75 -11.20 7.33
C ASN A 133 -3.46 -10.04 6.36
N GLY A 134 -2.32 -10.12 5.68
CA GLY A 134 -2.04 -9.27 4.52
C GLY A 134 -3.01 -9.57 3.38
N GLY A 135 -3.25 -8.57 2.52
CA GLY A 135 -4.10 -8.75 1.36
C GLY A 135 -3.47 -9.74 0.37
N THR A 136 -4.30 -10.51 -0.32
CA THR A 136 -3.84 -11.45 -1.35
C THR A 136 -3.69 -10.75 -2.70
N ASN A 137 -2.82 -11.26 -3.55
CA ASN A 137 -2.75 -10.85 -4.95
C ASN A 137 -3.21 -11.98 -5.85
N THR A 138 -4.00 -11.64 -6.86
CA THR A 138 -4.39 -12.56 -7.92
C THR A 138 -3.73 -12.11 -9.22
N ALA A 139 -2.77 -12.91 -9.70
CA ALA A 139 -2.12 -12.66 -10.97
C ALA A 139 -3.12 -12.72 -12.14
N PRO A 140 -2.90 -11.92 -13.20
CA PRO A 140 -3.52 -12.20 -14.50
C PRO A 140 -3.23 -13.65 -14.92
N THR A 141 -4.23 -14.39 -15.36
CA THR A 141 -4.04 -15.75 -15.90
C THR A 141 -3.71 -15.66 -17.39
N ALA A 142 -3.15 -16.72 -17.97
CA ALA A 142 -2.85 -16.77 -19.42
C ALA A 142 -4.10 -16.52 -20.30
N ALA A 143 -5.28 -16.90 -19.81
CA ALA A 143 -6.56 -16.61 -20.47
C ALA A 143 -6.94 -15.11 -20.46
N LYS A 144 -6.31 -14.30 -19.59
CA LYS A 144 -6.53 -12.84 -19.47
C LYS A 144 -5.62 -12.00 -20.36
N GLY A 145 -4.96 -12.63 -21.34
CA GLY A 145 -4.27 -11.93 -22.44
C GLY A 145 -2.89 -11.36 -22.11
N GLY A 146 -2.48 -11.31 -20.84
CA GLY A 146 -1.14 -10.84 -20.42
C GLY A 146 -0.69 -9.53 -21.07
N PHE A 147 0.62 -9.25 -21.06
CA PHE A 147 1.20 -8.17 -21.87
C PHE A 147 1.66 -8.66 -23.23
N LEU A 148 0.82 -9.47 -23.90
CA LEU A 148 1.19 -10.10 -25.18
C LEU A 148 1.04 -9.15 -26.38
N SER A 149 0.50 -7.94 -26.17
CA SER A 149 0.48 -6.89 -27.19
C SER A 149 0.96 -5.54 -26.64
N ILE A 150 1.74 -4.83 -27.46
CA ILE A 150 2.27 -3.50 -27.14
C ILE A 150 1.16 -2.50 -26.80
N PRO A 151 0.02 -2.41 -27.52
CA PRO A 151 -1.05 -1.48 -27.16
C PRO A 151 -1.61 -1.73 -25.76
N PHE A 152 -1.76 -2.99 -25.33
CA PHE A 152 -2.25 -3.32 -23.99
C PHE A 152 -1.21 -3.12 -22.89
N ALA A 153 0.07 -3.38 -23.20
CA ALA A 153 1.18 -3.02 -22.32
C ALA A 153 1.25 -1.50 -22.09
N ILE A 154 1.03 -0.68 -23.13
CA ILE A 154 1.10 0.79 -23.05
C ILE A 154 -0.04 1.41 -22.21
N ILE A 155 -1.18 0.72 -22.12
CA ILE A 155 -2.34 1.20 -21.34
C ILE A 155 -2.50 0.47 -20.01
N LEU A 156 -1.66 -0.53 -19.71
CA LEU A 156 -1.71 -1.39 -18.50
C LEU A 156 -3.11 -1.92 -18.18
N LYS A 157 -3.79 -2.44 -19.22
CA LYS A 157 -5.11 -3.04 -19.09
C LYS A 157 -5.09 -4.48 -19.59
N GLU A 158 -5.78 -5.35 -18.88
CA GLU A 158 -6.16 -6.67 -19.38
C GLU A 158 -7.53 -6.58 -20.08
N ILE A 159 -7.73 -7.40 -21.10
CA ILE A 159 -9.05 -7.63 -21.70
C ILE A 159 -9.56 -8.95 -21.17
N GLU A 160 -10.54 -8.88 -20.27
CA GLU A 160 -11.50 -9.95 -20.07
C GLU A 160 -12.88 -9.43 -20.54
N THR A 161 -13.96 -10.07 -20.12
CA THR A 161 -15.35 -9.63 -20.29
C THR A 161 -15.57 -8.12 -20.03
N THR A 162 -14.68 -7.48 -19.24
CA THR A 162 -14.49 -6.03 -19.19
C THR A 162 -12.98 -5.68 -19.20
N VAL A 163 -12.66 -4.45 -19.64
CA VAL A 163 -11.29 -3.94 -19.65
C VAL A 163 -10.89 -3.51 -18.23
N ALA A 164 -10.05 -4.31 -17.56
CA ALA A 164 -9.60 -4.06 -16.18
C ALA A 164 -8.18 -3.49 -16.15
N LYS A 165 -7.90 -2.59 -15.20
CA LYS A 165 -6.54 -2.08 -14.97
C LYS A 165 -5.73 -3.10 -14.18
N ILE A 166 -4.45 -3.25 -14.51
CA ILE A 166 -3.51 -4.00 -13.66
C ILE A 166 -3.21 -3.17 -12.41
N ASN A 167 -3.54 -3.73 -11.24
CA ASN A 167 -3.30 -3.12 -9.94
C ASN A 167 -1.87 -3.38 -9.46
N GLY A 168 -1.42 -2.54 -8.53
CA GLY A 168 -0.18 -2.71 -7.78
C GLY A 168 -0.33 -3.74 -6.65
N GLY A 169 0.49 -3.60 -5.60
CA GLY A 169 0.52 -4.52 -4.47
C GLY A 169 -0.72 -4.42 -3.58
N SER A 170 -1.00 -5.48 -2.83
CA SER A 170 -2.00 -5.46 -1.76
C SER A 170 -1.46 -4.81 -0.48
N GLY A 171 -2.37 -4.40 0.42
CA GLY A 171 -1.99 -3.83 1.70
C GLY A 171 -1.53 -4.87 2.72
N GLY A 172 -0.77 -4.44 3.73
CA GLY A 172 -0.39 -5.24 4.89
C GLY A 172 -1.48 -5.27 5.96
N GLY A 173 -1.61 -6.40 6.68
CA GLY A 173 -2.60 -6.57 7.74
C GLY A 173 -2.28 -5.73 8.99
N GLY A 174 -3.30 -5.37 9.76
CA GLY A 174 -3.14 -4.61 11.00
C GLY A 174 -2.63 -5.48 12.15
N GLY A 175 -1.95 -4.88 13.12
CA GLY A 175 -1.47 -5.53 14.33
C GLY A 175 -2.58 -5.83 15.34
N GLY A 176 -2.41 -6.92 16.10
CA GLY A 176 -3.29 -7.25 17.22
C GLY A 176 -3.01 -6.39 18.45
N ALA A 177 -4.03 -6.23 19.31
CA ALA A 177 -3.88 -5.55 20.60
C ALA A 177 -3.31 -6.47 21.68
N GLY A 178 -2.71 -5.87 22.71
CA GLY A 178 -2.22 -6.61 23.88
C GLY A 178 -3.35 -7.25 24.70
N ALA A 179 -2.99 -8.29 25.46
CA ALA A 179 -3.85 -8.94 26.44
C ALA A 179 -3.57 -8.40 27.86
N ALA A 180 -4.62 -8.27 28.68
CA ALA A 180 -4.51 -7.80 30.07
C ALA A 180 -4.55 -8.99 31.03
N HIS A 181 -3.87 -8.90 32.18
CA HIS A 181 -3.87 -9.98 33.18
C HIS A 181 -5.01 -9.81 34.19
N ASP A 182 -5.31 -8.58 34.59
CA ASP A 182 -6.36 -8.29 35.58
C ASP A 182 -7.34 -7.18 35.16
N SER A 183 -8.30 -6.87 36.04
CA SER A 183 -9.36 -5.87 35.81
C SER A 183 -8.87 -4.42 35.82
N SER A 184 -7.67 -4.18 36.36
CA SER A 184 -7.05 -2.85 36.47
C SER A 184 -6.12 -2.55 35.30
N ASP A 185 -5.58 -3.58 34.67
CA ASP A 185 -4.73 -3.49 33.49
C ASP A 185 -5.44 -2.86 32.30
N SER A 186 -4.67 -2.10 31.53
CA SER A 186 -5.08 -1.56 30.23
C SER A 186 -4.02 -1.90 29.20
N THR A 187 -4.44 -2.30 28.01
CA THR A 187 -3.53 -2.74 26.94
C THR A 187 -3.40 -1.70 25.85
N GLY A 188 -2.23 -1.68 25.22
CA GLY A 188 -2.01 -0.89 24.01
C GLY A 188 -2.78 -1.45 22.82
N GLY A 189 -3.15 -0.57 21.89
CA GLY A 189 -3.70 -0.94 20.60
C GLY A 189 -2.61 -1.43 19.64
N GLY A 190 -3.01 -2.21 18.64
CA GLY A 190 -2.13 -2.64 17.55
C GLY A 190 -1.93 -1.54 16.50
N GLY A 191 -0.79 -1.54 15.82
CA GLY A 191 -0.51 -0.65 14.69
C GLY A 191 -1.32 -1.04 13.45
N GLY A 192 -1.59 -0.09 12.55
CA GLY A 192 -2.16 -0.38 11.23
C GLY A 192 -1.12 -0.96 10.27
N GLY A 193 -1.56 -1.73 9.29
CA GLY A 193 -0.71 -2.18 8.20
C GLY A 193 -0.61 -1.14 7.08
N GLY A 194 0.51 -1.14 6.36
CA GLY A 194 0.75 -0.21 5.24
C GLY A 194 -0.13 -0.50 4.02
N GLY A 195 -0.42 0.54 3.24
CA GLY A 195 -1.07 0.41 1.94
C GLY A 195 -0.11 -0.16 0.90
N GLY A 196 -0.63 -0.95 -0.03
CA GLY A 196 0.13 -1.47 -1.16
C GLY A 196 0.50 -0.36 -2.14
N GLY A 197 1.71 -0.46 -2.71
CA GLY A 197 2.17 0.43 -3.78
C GLY A 197 1.36 0.22 -5.07
N GLY A 198 1.27 1.27 -5.88
CA GLY A 198 0.62 1.24 -7.19
C GLY A 198 1.60 0.88 -8.29
N VAL A 199 1.12 0.89 -9.53
CA VAL A 199 1.97 0.66 -10.70
C VAL A 199 2.64 1.97 -11.10
N ILE A 200 3.93 1.92 -11.45
CA ILE A 200 4.63 3.01 -12.13
C ILE A 200 4.86 2.57 -13.56
N MET A 201 4.50 3.44 -14.51
CA MET A 201 4.69 3.16 -15.92
C MET A 201 5.44 4.30 -16.59
N ILE A 202 6.59 3.95 -17.15
CA ILE A 202 7.48 4.86 -17.85
C ILE A 202 7.76 4.27 -19.22
N ILE A 203 7.57 5.09 -20.25
CA ILE A 203 8.01 4.78 -21.62
C ILE A 203 9.02 5.84 -22.00
N ALA A 204 10.27 5.43 -22.21
CA ALA A 204 11.36 6.28 -22.66
C ALA A 204 12.13 5.58 -23.78
N LYS A 205 12.67 6.34 -24.73
CA LYS A 205 13.58 5.79 -25.75
C LYS A 205 14.92 5.41 -25.13
N GLU A 206 15.41 6.23 -24.21
CA GLU A 206 16.64 6.01 -23.45
C GLU A 206 16.41 6.31 -21.97
N LEU A 207 17.02 5.49 -21.10
CA LEU A 207 16.92 5.55 -19.64
C LEU A 207 18.31 5.66 -19.01
#